data_AF-A0A0H1QX19-F1
#
_entry.id   AF-A0A0H1QX19-F1
#
_cell.length_a   1.000
_cell.length_b   1.000
_cell.length_c   1.000
_cell.angle_alpha   90.00
_cell.angle_beta   90.00
_cell.angle_gamma   90.00
#
_symmetry.space_group_name_H-M   'P 1'
#
loop_
_entity.id
_entity.type
_entity.pdbx_description
1 polymer ?
#
loop_
_entity_poly.entity_id
_entity_poly.type
_entity_poly.pdbx_seq_one_letter_code
_entity_poly.pdbx_strand_id
1 'polypeptide(L)'
;MALDRLFNVARKEFSDHITSRRFIIILGLFLVISAIGMHSGIENYNTMLESYSLQLQHMQDLEGPYAGWMPEKPSIMLVFSSMMGYMTMLGGILAIAIGFDLVSKEKETRSLKSLLSHPVYRDEIINGKALGGVGALGFAMALALAIALAMLLLFSVVPTLDEFAAVLVFGAVSLGFLLAYFAIALMMSTVAKESGNALIYTLVIFFAVSSLLPMFGMMAANAFAGDPPEPPQMPRMPQEIVRTASSGGYFTTSVSQSVVYGGTEDPEWKAYEEEMKTYIEKRRLISDISSLLSPQSNYQTIAIAVTQPQIFSMMQSPYDTAPEETTGLAGALGKVWMNIAALIVFPSAFFAATYVKFMRMDIR
;
A
#
# COMPACT_ATOMS: atom_id res chain seq x y z
N MET A 1 16.63 31.84 14.41
CA MET A 1 16.49 31.62 15.87
C MET A 1 15.41 30.60 16.22
N ALA A 2 14.13 30.80 15.87
CA ALA A 2 13.06 29.82 16.20
C ALA A 2 13.18 28.50 15.40
N LEU A 3 13.44 28.58 14.09
CA LEU A 3 13.71 27.41 13.25
C LEU A 3 14.93 26.61 13.75
N ASP A 4 16.00 27.29 14.16
CA ASP A 4 17.22 26.63 14.66
C ASP A 4 16.95 25.83 15.94
N ARG A 5 16.10 26.37 16.84
CA ARG A 5 15.68 25.66 18.06
C ARG A 5 14.84 24.44 17.73
N LEU A 6 13.87 24.57 16.83
CA LEU A 6 13.05 23.45 16.35
C LEU A 6 13.91 22.34 15.75
N PHE A 7 14.87 22.68 14.87
CA PHE A 7 15.77 21.70 14.28
C PHE A 7 16.67 21.02 15.32
N ASN A 8 17.12 21.75 16.33
CA ASN A 8 17.89 21.16 17.42
C ASN A 8 17.07 20.16 18.24
N VAL A 9 15.81 20.47 18.55
CA VAL A 9 14.89 19.53 19.22
C VAL A 9 14.64 18.31 18.34
N ALA A 10 14.29 18.52 17.06
CA ALA A 10 14.04 17.42 16.11
C ALA A 10 15.26 16.50 15.95
N ARG A 11 16.47 17.06 15.87
CA ARG A 11 17.72 16.30 15.77
C ARG A 11 17.96 15.45 17.01
N LYS A 12 17.69 16.00 18.20
CA LYS A 12 17.79 15.26 19.45
C LYS A 12 16.79 14.10 19.47
N GLU A 13 15.51 14.37 19.20
CA GLU A 13 14.45 13.34 19.20
C GLU A 13 14.74 12.24 18.16
N PHE A 14 15.23 12.59 16.98
CA PHE A 14 15.69 11.64 15.97
C PHE A 14 16.84 10.75 16.49
N SER A 15 17.86 11.36 17.12
CA SER A 15 18.98 10.62 17.70
C SER A 15 18.52 9.68 18.81
N ASP A 16 17.60 10.14 19.66
CA ASP A 16 17.03 9.36 20.76
C ASP A 16 16.23 8.16 20.21
N HIS A 17 15.47 8.35 19.13
CA HIS A 17 14.79 7.25 18.44
C HIS A 17 15.77 6.22 17.89
N ILE A 18 16.71 6.63 17.04
CA ILE A 18 17.61 5.69 16.34
C ILE A 18 18.51 4.92 17.30
N THR A 19 18.92 5.55 18.40
CA THR A 19 19.80 4.92 19.40
C THR A 19 19.02 4.02 20.37
N SER A 20 17.69 4.13 20.42
CA SER A 20 16.90 3.34 21.36
C SER A 20 16.94 1.85 21.02
N ARG A 21 17.15 0.99 22.03
CA ARG A 21 17.13 -0.48 21.87
C ARG A 21 15.85 -0.96 21.21
N ARG A 22 14.73 -0.34 21.58
CA ARG A 22 13.40 -0.63 21.05
C ARG A 22 13.34 -0.36 19.56
N PHE A 23 13.79 0.80 19.10
CA PHE A 23 13.83 1.10 17.67
C PHE A 23 14.76 0.14 16.92
N ILE A 24 15.96 -0.13 17.43
CA ILE A 24 16.92 -1.04 16.77
C ILE A 24 16.31 -2.44 16.58
N ILE A 25 15.61 -2.98 17.59
CA ILE A 25 14.94 -4.29 17.50
C ILE A 25 13.86 -4.27 16.42
N ILE A 26 13.00 -3.24 16.41
CA ILE A 26 11.88 -3.17 15.47
C ILE A 26 12.38 -2.86 14.06
N LEU A 27 13.40 -2.01 13.92
CA LEU A 27 14.09 -1.75 12.66
C LEU A 27 14.71 -3.04 12.13
N GLY A 28 15.45 -3.79 12.94
CA GLY A 28 16.03 -5.07 12.55
C GLY A 28 14.97 -6.04 12.03
N LEU A 29 13.86 -6.17 12.77
CA LEU A 29 12.71 -6.98 12.35
C LEU A 29 12.15 -6.48 11.01
N PHE A 30 11.92 -5.18 10.87
CA PHE A 30 11.39 -4.55 9.67
C PHE A 30 12.29 -4.76 8.44
N LEU A 31 13.60 -4.65 8.60
CA LEU A 31 14.57 -4.89 7.53
C LEU A 31 14.63 -6.38 7.14
N VAL A 32 14.57 -7.30 8.12
CA VAL A 32 14.50 -8.74 7.85
C VAL A 32 13.23 -9.08 7.06
N ILE A 33 12.09 -8.55 7.47
CA ILE A 33 10.82 -8.75 6.77
C ILE A 33 10.87 -8.16 5.36
N SER A 34 11.45 -6.97 5.20
CA SER A 34 11.62 -6.34 3.89
C SER A 34 12.51 -7.19 2.98
N ALA A 35 13.60 -7.75 3.50
CA ALA A 35 14.48 -8.65 2.77
C ALA A 35 13.78 -9.97 2.38
N ILE A 36 12.99 -10.56 3.28
CA ILE A 36 12.16 -11.74 2.99
C ILE A 36 11.13 -11.40 1.90
N GLY A 37 10.49 -10.23 1.99
CA GLY A 37 9.55 -9.74 0.98
C GLY A 37 10.18 -9.60 -0.39
N MET A 38 11.38 -9.03 -0.46
CA MET A 38 12.14 -8.92 -1.71
C MET A 38 12.55 -10.29 -2.25
N HIS A 39 13.04 -11.20 -1.41
CA HIS A 39 13.39 -12.55 -1.82
C HIS A 39 12.19 -13.29 -2.43
N SER A 40 11.05 -13.30 -1.72
CA SER A 40 9.80 -13.90 -2.21
C SER A 40 9.30 -13.23 -3.49
N GLY A 41 9.44 -11.91 -3.61
CA GLY A 41 9.10 -11.17 -4.82
C GLY A 41 9.96 -11.55 -6.02
N ILE A 42 11.27 -11.76 -5.81
CA ILE A 42 12.21 -12.21 -6.85
C ILE A 42 11.88 -13.64 -7.28
N GLU A 43 11.57 -14.54 -6.35
CA GLU A 43 11.11 -15.89 -6.67
C GLU A 43 9.84 -15.86 -7.53
N ASN A 44 8.84 -15.07 -7.13
CA ASN A 44 7.61 -14.92 -7.89
C ASN A 44 7.86 -14.34 -9.30
N TYR A 45 8.70 -13.31 -9.40
CA TYR A 45 9.11 -12.74 -10.68
C TYR A 45 9.79 -13.77 -11.58
N ASN A 46 10.71 -14.57 -11.05
CA ASN A 46 11.40 -15.61 -11.82
C ASN A 46 10.44 -16.70 -12.31
N THR A 47 9.49 -17.14 -11.47
CA THR A 47 8.44 -18.09 -11.88
C THR A 47 7.56 -17.51 -13.00
N MET A 48 7.20 -16.22 -12.91
CA MET A 48 6.43 -15.55 -13.97
C MET A 48 7.24 -15.35 -15.25
N LEU A 49 8.55 -15.14 -15.13
CA LEU A 49 9.44 -15.02 -16.30
C LEU A 49 9.64 -16.37 -16.99
N GLU A 50 9.74 -17.45 -16.21
CA GLU A 50 9.80 -18.82 -16.74
C GLU A 50 8.50 -19.16 -17.48
N SER A 51 7.34 -18.90 -16.88
CA SER A 51 6.04 -19.14 -17.53
C SER A 51 5.86 -18.31 -18.81
N TYR A 52 6.31 -17.05 -18.80
CA TYR A 52 6.38 -16.20 -19.99
C TYR A 52 7.25 -16.81 -21.10
N SER A 53 8.46 -17.29 -20.75
CA SER A 53 9.37 -17.89 -21.73
C SER A 53 8.81 -19.17 -22.34
N LEU A 54 8.11 -20.00 -21.56
CA LEU A 54 7.45 -21.21 -22.02
C LEU A 54 6.28 -20.88 -22.94
N GLN A 55 5.49 -19.85 -22.64
CA GLN A 55 4.39 -19.39 -23.50
C GLN A 55 4.90 -18.93 -24.87
N LEU A 56 6.02 -18.20 -24.91
CA LEU A 56 6.66 -17.79 -26.17
C LEU A 56 7.13 -18.98 -27.01
N GLN A 57 7.66 -20.04 -26.38
CA GLN A 57 8.07 -21.25 -27.09
C GLN A 57 6.87 -21.98 -27.71
N HIS A 58 5.78 -22.15 -26.96
CA HIS A 58 4.58 -22.82 -27.47
C HIS A 58 3.88 -22.03 -28.59
N MET A 59 4.06 -20.71 -28.66
CA MET A 59 3.55 -19.89 -29.76
C MET A 59 4.29 -20.07 -31.08
N GLN A 60 5.57 -20.45 -31.06
CA GLN A 60 6.31 -20.74 -32.30
C GLN A 60 5.73 -21.98 -33.01
N ASP A 61 5.01 -22.84 -32.28
CA ASP A 61 4.39 -24.07 -32.79
C ASP A 61 2.87 -23.93 -33.08
N LEU A 62 2.26 -22.76 -32.83
CA LEU A 62 0.81 -22.53 -32.99
C LEU A 62 0.47 -21.86 -34.34
N GLU A 63 0.01 -22.64 -35.32
CA GLU A 63 -0.72 -22.13 -36.48
C GLU A 63 -2.23 -22.05 -36.15
N GLY A 64 -2.81 -20.83 -36.05
CA GLY A 64 -4.25 -20.66 -35.76
C GLY A 64 -4.70 -19.22 -35.39
N PRO A 65 -5.98 -19.02 -35.00
CA PRO A 65 -6.59 -17.70 -34.72
C PRO A 65 -5.92 -16.89 -33.60
N TYR A 66 -5.02 -17.51 -32.84
CA TYR A 66 -4.28 -16.92 -31.74
C TYR A 66 -2.89 -16.40 -32.16
N ALA A 67 -2.55 -16.46 -33.44
CA ALA A 67 -1.26 -16.03 -34.01
C ALA A 67 -0.94 -14.53 -33.83
N GLY A 68 -1.83 -13.75 -33.22
CA GLY A 68 -1.63 -12.33 -32.88
C GLY A 68 -1.64 -12.01 -31.39
N TRP A 69 -1.91 -12.98 -30.51
CA TRP A 69 -1.80 -12.75 -29.06
C TRP A 69 -0.33 -12.89 -28.68
N MET A 70 0.28 -11.88 -28.05
CA MET A 70 1.67 -11.93 -27.60
C MET A 70 1.67 -11.81 -26.07
N PRO A 71 2.27 -12.76 -25.33
CA PRO A 71 2.38 -12.64 -23.88
C PRO A 71 3.15 -11.36 -23.56
N GLU A 72 2.81 -10.69 -22.47
CA GLU A 72 3.57 -9.55 -21.97
C GLU A 72 4.66 -10.00 -21.01
N LYS A 73 5.85 -9.41 -21.14
CA LYS A 73 6.95 -9.67 -20.22
C LYS A 73 6.59 -9.12 -18.83
N PRO A 74 6.77 -9.90 -17.75
CA PRO A 74 6.53 -9.41 -16.39
C PRO A 74 7.45 -8.22 -16.07
N SER A 75 6.91 -7.21 -15.40
CA SER A 75 7.68 -6.05 -14.92
C SER A 75 8.53 -6.41 -13.70
N ILE A 76 9.73 -5.82 -13.59
CA ILE A 76 10.58 -5.94 -12.39
C ILE A 76 9.87 -5.39 -11.15
N MET A 77 8.93 -4.46 -11.31
CA MET A 77 8.18 -3.90 -10.18
C MET A 77 7.28 -4.92 -9.48
N LEU A 78 7.00 -6.07 -10.11
CA LEU A 78 6.30 -7.18 -9.48
C LEU A 78 7.02 -7.67 -8.22
N VAL A 79 8.35 -7.56 -8.15
CA VAL A 79 9.15 -7.95 -6.97
C VAL A 79 8.70 -7.20 -5.71
N PHE A 80 8.24 -5.96 -5.85
CA PHE A 80 7.80 -5.14 -4.73
C PHE A 80 6.38 -5.49 -4.24
N SER A 81 5.63 -6.34 -4.94
CA SER A 81 4.26 -6.74 -4.52
C SER A 81 4.27 -7.57 -3.22
N SER A 82 5.25 -8.47 -3.08
CA SER A 82 5.46 -9.23 -1.83
C SER A 82 5.88 -8.29 -0.69
N MET A 83 6.82 -7.37 -0.93
CA MET A 83 7.21 -6.35 0.04
C MET A 83 6.02 -5.47 0.46
N MET A 84 5.13 -5.09 -0.47
CA MET A 84 3.89 -4.37 -0.18
C MET A 84 2.99 -5.16 0.79
N GLY A 85 2.82 -6.47 0.58
CA GLY A 85 2.05 -7.33 1.47
C GLY A 85 2.59 -7.33 2.91
N TYR A 86 3.90 -7.51 3.06
CA TYR A 86 4.55 -7.46 4.38
C TYR A 86 4.51 -6.07 5.02
N MET A 87 4.65 -5.00 4.24
CA MET A 87 4.51 -3.61 4.70
C MET A 87 3.10 -3.34 5.25
N THR A 88 2.07 -3.83 4.54
CA THR A 88 0.68 -3.74 4.98
C THR A 88 0.49 -4.42 6.33
N MET A 89 1.05 -5.62 6.49
CA MET A 89 0.88 -6.43 7.70
C MET A 89 1.62 -5.85 8.92
N LEU A 90 2.86 -5.36 8.74
CA LEU A 90 3.77 -5.08 9.86
C LEU A 90 4.30 -3.63 9.89
N GLY A 91 4.28 -2.91 8.77
CA GLY A 91 4.75 -1.52 8.70
C GLY A 91 3.95 -0.59 9.62
N GLY A 92 2.62 -0.75 9.66
CA GLY A 92 1.78 0.02 10.59
C GLY A 92 2.16 -0.17 12.06
N ILE A 93 2.59 -1.38 12.45
CA ILE A 93 3.03 -1.68 13.81
C ILE A 93 4.36 -0.96 14.13
N LEU A 94 5.31 -0.92 13.19
CA LEU A 94 6.55 -0.15 13.34
C LEU A 94 6.23 1.34 13.56
N ALA A 95 5.34 1.90 12.75
CA ALA A 95 4.92 3.29 12.87
C ALA A 95 4.26 3.60 14.23
N ILE A 96 3.35 2.73 14.68
CA ILE A 96 2.71 2.84 16.00
C ILE A 96 3.75 2.75 17.11
N ALA A 97 4.72 1.85 16.97
CA ALA A 97 5.75 1.68 17.97
C ALA A 97 6.58 2.97 18.16
N ILE A 98 6.93 3.66 17.08
CA ILE A 98 7.68 4.92 17.19
C ILE A 98 6.83 6.04 17.81
N GLY A 99 5.51 6.05 17.58
CA GLY A 99 4.65 7.16 17.98
C GLY A 99 3.93 7.04 19.33
N PHE A 100 3.62 5.84 19.84
CA PHE A 100 2.61 5.70 20.88
C PHE A 100 3.00 6.30 22.23
N ASP A 101 4.29 6.33 22.58
CA ASP A 101 4.80 6.82 23.86
C ASP A 101 5.54 8.16 23.79
N LEU A 102 5.45 8.86 22.65
CA LEU A 102 6.17 10.12 22.40
C LEU A 102 5.84 11.24 23.40
N VAL A 103 4.58 11.32 23.83
CA VAL A 103 4.10 12.36 24.75
C VAL A 103 3.60 11.73 26.06
N SER A 104 2.94 10.58 25.99
CA SER A 104 2.38 9.90 27.16
C SER A 104 3.47 9.50 28.16
N LYS A 105 4.66 9.10 27.71
CA LYS A 105 5.77 8.72 28.59
C LYS A 105 6.24 9.88 29.46
N GLU A 106 6.30 11.08 28.89
CA GLU A 106 6.71 12.29 29.61
C GLU A 106 5.64 12.78 30.60
N LYS A 107 4.36 12.53 30.29
CA LYS A 107 3.25 12.75 31.24
C LYS A 107 3.31 11.77 32.39
N GLU A 108 3.50 10.49 32.10
CA GLU A 108 3.54 9.39 33.07
C GLU A 108 4.71 9.57 34.05
N THR A 109 5.89 9.93 33.55
CA THR A 109 7.09 10.20 34.35
C THR A 109 7.12 11.59 34.99
N ARG A 110 6.10 12.43 34.74
CA ARG A 110 6.01 13.84 35.15
C ARG A 110 7.18 14.72 34.70
N SER A 111 7.99 14.25 33.76
CA SER A 111 9.15 15.00 33.22
C SER A 111 8.72 16.16 32.31
N LEU A 112 7.49 16.14 31.79
CA LEU A 112 6.94 17.19 30.94
C LEU A 112 6.99 18.57 31.62
N LYS A 113 6.75 18.64 32.94
CA LYS A 113 6.82 19.90 33.70
C LYS A 113 8.24 20.49 33.76
N SER A 114 9.25 19.62 33.87
CA SER A 114 10.66 20.02 33.89
C SER A 114 11.14 20.50 32.51
N LEU A 115 10.69 19.83 31.44
CA LEU A 115 10.98 20.24 30.05
C LEU A 115 10.45 21.65 29.73
N LEU A 116 9.29 22.01 30.29
CA LEU A 116 8.63 23.29 30.04
C LEU A 116 9.08 24.44 30.95
N SER A 117 9.88 24.14 31.97
CA SER A 117 10.52 25.17 32.79
C SER A 117 11.81 25.73 32.16
N HIS A 118 12.32 25.09 31.12
CA HIS A 118 13.43 25.59 30.30
C HIS A 118 12.91 26.49 29.16
N PRO A 119 13.75 27.38 28.59
CA PRO A 119 13.35 28.34 27.55
C PRO A 119 13.16 27.68 26.17
N VAL A 120 12.31 26.64 26.10
CA VAL A 120 11.88 25.95 24.88
C VAL A 120 10.38 26.06 24.78
N TYR A 121 9.87 26.54 23.64
CA TYR A 121 8.44 26.77 23.48
C TYR A 121 7.68 25.45 23.21
N ARG A 122 6.39 25.42 23.58
CA ARG A 122 5.54 24.20 23.46
C ARG A 122 5.37 23.73 22.02
N ASP A 123 5.32 24.66 21.08
CA ASP A 123 5.26 24.40 19.63
C ASP A 123 6.57 23.78 19.11
N GLU A 124 7.73 24.25 19.59
CA GLU A 124 9.04 23.69 19.26
C GLU A 124 9.16 22.22 19.73
N ILE A 125 8.59 21.90 20.91
CA ILE A 125 8.61 20.53 21.46
C ILE A 125 7.77 19.58 20.62
N ILE A 126 6.49 19.90 20.37
CA ILE A 126 5.60 18.97 19.67
C ILE A 126 5.99 18.79 18.20
N ASN A 127 6.38 19.87 17.52
CA ASN A 127 6.86 19.80 16.15
C ASN A 127 8.21 19.07 16.09
N GLY A 128 9.08 19.26 17.08
CA GLY A 128 10.34 18.54 17.20
C GLY A 128 10.13 17.03 17.34
N LYS A 129 9.18 16.59 18.18
CA LYS A 129 8.80 15.17 18.33
C LYS A 129 8.22 14.59 17.05
N ALA A 130 7.32 15.32 16.39
CA ALA A 130 6.76 14.89 15.12
C ALA A 130 7.86 14.73 14.05
N LEU A 131 8.72 15.74 13.86
CA LEU A 131 9.81 15.71 12.88
C LEU A 131 10.88 14.66 13.20
N GLY A 132 11.21 14.46 14.48
CA GLY A 132 12.15 13.42 14.91
C GLY A 132 11.65 12.01 14.60
N GLY A 133 10.37 11.74 14.86
CA GLY A 133 9.72 10.47 14.51
C GLY A 133 9.56 10.27 13.00
N VAL A 134 9.19 11.32 12.26
CA VAL A 134 9.15 11.32 10.78
C VAL A 134 10.54 10.99 10.21
N GLY A 135 11.59 11.61 10.75
CA GLY A 135 12.97 11.33 10.37
C GLY A 135 13.36 9.88 10.62
N ALA A 136 13.02 9.32 11.79
CA ALA A 136 13.33 7.94 12.14
C ALA A 136 12.63 6.93 11.20
N LEU A 137 11.38 7.20 10.85
CA LEU A 137 10.63 6.41 9.86
C LEU A 137 11.22 6.55 8.44
N GLY A 138 11.58 7.76 8.04
CA GLY A 138 12.25 8.02 6.76
C GLY A 138 13.59 7.29 6.65
N PHE A 139 14.37 7.26 7.73
CA PHE A 139 15.62 6.49 7.82
C PHE A 139 15.37 4.98 7.69
N ALA A 140 14.38 4.44 8.41
CA ALA A 140 14.01 3.03 8.31
C ALA A 140 13.58 2.66 6.88
N MET A 141 12.78 3.52 6.24
CA MET A 141 12.34 3.33 4.85
C MET A 141 13.51 3.40 3.87
N ALA A 142 14.41 4.38 4.01
CA ALA A 142 15.59 4.51 3.16
C ALA A 142 16.50 3.28 3.23
N LEU A 143 16.69 2.73 4.44
CA LEU A 143 17.42 1.46 4.62
C LEU A 143 16.69 0.28 3.95
N ALA A 144 15.37 0.18 4.09
CA ALA A 144 14.60 -0.87 3.44
C ALA A 144 14.70 -0.79 1.91
N LEU A 145 14.62 0.42 1.33
CA LEU A 145 14.81 0.64 -0.10
C LEU A 145 16.25 0.34 -0.56
N ALA A 146 17.25 0.69 0.25
CA ALA A 146 18.63 0.36 -0.04
C ALA A 146 18.87 -1.15 -0.07
N ILE A 147 18.28 -1.89 0.88
CA ILE A 147 18.31 -3.36 0.88
C ILE A 147 17.57 -3.91 -0.35
N ALA A 148 16.40 -3.37 -0.68
CA ALA A 148 15.65 -3.79 -1.85
C ALA A 148 16.45 -3.62 -3.14
N LEU A 149 17.05 -2.44 -3.35
CA LEU A 149 17.92 -2.18 -4.50
C LEU A 149 19.16 -3.09 -4.50
N ALA A 150 19.79 -3.30 -3.35
CA ALA A 150 20.92 -4.22 -3.24
C ALA A 150 20.53 -5.66 -3.62
N MET A 151 19.37 -6.13 -3.19
CA MET A 151 18.88 -7.46 -3.56
C MET A 151 18.61 -7.56 -5.07
N LEU A 152 18.00 -6.55 -5.70
CA LEU A 152 17.83 -6.56 -7.16
C LEU A 152 19.17 -6.72 -7.89
N LEU A 153 20.19 -5.97 -7.47
CA LEU A 153 21.54 -6.06 -8.05
C LEU A 153 22.21 -7.42 -7.79
N LEU A 154 22.05 -8.01 -6.59
CA LEU A 154 22.58 -9.34 -6.27
C LEU A 154 21.98 -10.43 -7.16
N PHE A 155 20.71 -10.30 -7.55
CA PHE A 155 20.04 -11.21 -8.46
C PHE A 155 20.20 -10.82 -9.94
N SER A 156 21.16 -9.95 -10.25
CA SER A 156 21.46 -9.49 -11.62
C SER A 156 20.29 -8.80 -12.33
N VAL A 157 19.38 -8.21 -11.56
CA VAL A 157 18.26 -7.40 -12.06
C VAL A 157 18.63 -5.92 -11.92
N VAL A 158 18.95 -5.27 -13.03
CA VAL A 158 19.27 -3.83 -13.06
C VAL A 158 18.01 -3.06 -13.47
N PRO A 159 17.44 -2.20 -12.60
CA PRO A 159 16.28 -1.39 -12.95
C PRO A 159 16.63 -0.38 -14.04
N THR A 160 15.71 -0.18 -14.97
CA THR A 160 15.71 0.97 -15.88
C THR A 160 15.45 2.27 -15.12
N LEU A 161 15.63 3.42 -15.78
CA LEU A 161 15.38 4.73 -15.14
C LEU A 161 13.92 4.89 -14.67
N ASP A 162 12.98 4.40 -15.47
CA ASP A 162 11.54 4.47 -15.15
C ASP A 162 11.18 3.54 -13.98
N GLU A 163 11.77 2.35 -13.94
CA GLU A 163 11.61 1.42 -12.82
C GLU A 163 12.26 1.96 -11.55
N PHE A 164 13.42 2.60 -11.65
CA PHE A 164 14.05 3.27 -10.52
C PHE A 164 13.17 4.39 -9.95
N ALA A 165 12.56 5.21 -10.83
CA ALA A 165 11.59 6.21 -10.42
C ALA A 165 10.36 5.57 -9.74
N ALA A 166 9.85 4.46 -10.27
CA ALA A 166 8.75 3.70 -9.66
C ALA A 166 9.11 3.15 -8.27
N VAL A 167 10.35 2.69 -8.06
CA VAL A 167 10.85 2.27 -6.73
C VAL A 167 10.86 3.44 -5.74
N LEU A 168 11.29 4.63 -6.17
CA LEU A 168 11.26 5.83 -5.32
C LEU A 168 9.83 6.25 -4.97
N VAL A 169 8.91 6.20 -5.94
CA VAL A 169 7.49 6.47 -5.71
C VAL A 169 6.88 5.45 -4.75
N PHE A 170 7.16 4.16 -4.95
CA PHE A 170 6.75 3.11 -4.02
C PHE A 170 7.26 3.37 -2.60
N GLY A 171 8.53 3.78 -2.46
CA GLY A 171 9.13 4.18 -1.20
C GLY A 171 8.43 5.38 -0.54
N ALA A 172 8.13 6.43 -1.31
CA ALA A 172 7.43 7.62 -0.83
C ALA A 172 6.01 7.30 -0.36
N VAL A 173 5.29 6.46 -1.11
CA VAL A 173 3.94 5.99 -0.79
C VAL A 173 3.96 5.12 0.47
N SER A 174 4.95 4.22 0.58
CA SER A 174 5.16 3.42 1.78
C SER A 174 5.49 4.28 3.01
N LEU A 175 6.26 5.37 2.84
CA LEU A 175 6.52 6.31 3.92
C LEU A 175 5.24 7.05 4.33
N GLY A 176 4.42 7.52 3.38
CA GLY A 176 3.13 8.15 3.67
C GLY A 176 2.20 7.24 4.49
N PHE A 177 2.17 5.94 4.15
CA PHE A 177 1.47 4.92 4.92
C PHE A 177 1.96 4.82 6.38
N LEU A 178 3.28 4.76 6.59
CA LEU A 178 3.86 4.76 7.94
C LEU A 178 3.51 6.05 8.69
N LEU A 179 3.58 7.20 8.03
CA LEU A 179 3.26 8.49 8.62
C LEU A 179 1.79 8.59 9.06
N ALA A 180 0.86 8.00 8.32
CA ALA A 180 -0.55 7.97 8.70
C ALA A 180 -0.76 7.30 10.07
N TYR A 181 -0.17 6.13 10.29
CA TYR A 181 -0.30 5.42 11.58
C TYR A 181 0.55 6.03 12.69
N PHE A 182 1.70 6.59 12.35
CA PHE A 182 2.49 7.37 13.28
C PHE A 182 1.73 8.60 13.80
N ALA A 183 1.01 9.31 12.91
CA ALA A 183 0.22 10.48 13.28
C ALA A 183 -0.94 10.10 14.23
N ILE A 184 -1.62 8.97 13.99
CA ILE A 184 -2.62 8.43 14.93
C ILE A 184 -1.96 8.14 16.29
N ALA A 185 -0.82 7.45 16.29
CA ALA A 185 -0.12 7.06 17.50
C ALA A 185 0.32 8.28 18.32
N LEU A 186 0.87 9.30 17.67
CA LEU A 186 1.27 10.56 18.30
C LEU A 186 0.07 11.32 18.87
N MET A 187 -1.06 11.36 18.14
CA MET A 187 -2.29 11.99 18.63
C MET A 187 -2.81 11.27 19.88
N MET A 188 -2.86 9.93 19.86
CA MET A 188 -3.29 9.15 21.01
C MET A 188 -2.32 9.27 22.19
N SER A 189 -1.01 9.36 21.95
CA SER A 189 -0.01 9.69 22.97
C SER A 189 -0.25 11.07 23.61
N THR A 190 -0.74 12.02 22.81
CA THR A 190 -1.09 13.36 23.25
C THR A 190 -2.43 13.42 23.99
N VAL A 191 -3.36 12.51 23.73
CA VAL A 191 -4.63 12.42 24.45
C VAL A 191 -4.52 11.63 25.75
N ALA A 192 -3.80 10.51 25.73
CA ALA A 192 -3.67 9.62 26.87
C ALA A 192 -2.80 10.22 28.00
N LYS A 193 -3.08 9.78 29.23
CA LYS A 193 -2.28 10.10 30.42
C LYS A 193 -1.13 9.12 30.64
N GLU A 194 -1.33 7.87 30.23
CA GLU A 194 -0.42 6.74 30.43
C GLU A 194 -0.09 6.11 29.07
N SER A 195 1.12 5.57 28.95
CA SER A 195 1.61 5.00 27.68
C SER A 195 0.87 3.73 27.27
N GLY A 196 0.41 2.94 28.26
CA GLY A 196 -0.45 1.77 28.00
C GLY A 196 -1.78 2.14 27.33
N ASN A 197 -2.46 3.16 27.84
CA ASN A 197 -3.72 3.63 27.26
C ASN A 197 -3.53 4.24 25.87
N ALA A 198 -2.43 4.98 25.66
CA ALA A 198 -2.07 5.51 24.33
C ALA A 198 -1.95 4.38 23.30
N LEU A 199 -1.25 3.29 23.66
CA LEU A 199 -1.09 2.13 22.80
C LEU A 199 -2.43 1.46 22.50
N ILE A 200 -3.27 1.21 23.51
CA ILE A 200 -4.59 0.57 23.32
C ILE A 200 -5.46 1.39 22.37
N TYR A 201 -5.60 2.70 22.59
CA TYR A 201 -6.41 3.56 21.71
C TYR A 201 -5.88 3.57 20.27
N THR A 202 -4.55 3.62 20.13
CA THR A 202 -3.91 3.57 18.80
C THR A 202 -4.23 2.26 18.09
N LEU A 203 -4.13 1.12 18.79
CA LEU A 203 -4.43 -0.19 18.21
C LEU A 203 -5.91 -0.33 17.83
N VAL A 204 -6.84 0.14 18.67
CA VAL A 204 -8.27 0.13 18.36
C VAL A 204 -8.56 0.93 17.09
N ILE A 205 -8.01 2.14 16.97
CA ILE A 205 -8.18 2.97 15.77
C ILE A 205 -7.50 2.33 14.56
N PHE A 206 -6.29 1.78 14.73
CA PHE A 206 -5.57 1.05 13.70
C PHE A 206 -6.42 -0.06 13.09
N PHE A 207 -6.97 -0.96 13.91
CA PHE A 207 -7.83 -2.05 13.43
C PHE A 207 -9.14 -1.56 12.83
N ALA A 208 -9.76 -0.53 13.43
CA ALA A 208 -11.00 0.03 12.94
C ALA A 208 -10.84 0.63 11.54
N VAL A 209 -9.78 1.40 11.32
CA VAL A 209 -9.54 2.08 10.05
C VAL A 209 -8.95 1.13 9.00
N SER A 210 -8.10 0.18 9.39
CA SER A 210 -7.44 -0.73 8.43
C SER A 210 -8.34 -1.86 7.95
N SER A 211 -9.26 -2.34 8.78
CA SER A 211 -10.03 -3.56 8.52
C SER A 211 -11.54 -3.31 8.56
N LEU A 212 -12.06 -2.76 9.65
CA LEU A 212 -13.51 -2.60 9.81
C LEU A 212 -14.09 -1.60 8.81
N LEU A 213 -13.41 -0.48 8.57
CA LEU A 213 -13.92 0.57 7.70
C LEU A 213 -14.01 0.14 6.22
N PRO A 214 -12.98 -0.49 5.61
CA PRO A 214 -13.11 -1.10 4.29
C PRO A 214 -14.19 -2.19 4.24
N MET A 215 -14.26 -3.05 5.27
CA MET A 215 -15.26 -4.12 5.34
C MET A 215 -16.70 -3.57 5.34
N PHE A 216 -16.99 -2.58 6.19
CA PHE A 216 -18.31 -1.96 6.23
C PHE A 216 -18.64 -1.21 4.94
N GLY A 217 -17.65 -0.57 4.30
CA GLY A 217 -17.89 0.05 3.00
C GLY A 217 -18.21 -0.95 1.90
N MET A 218 -17.55 -2.12 1.88
CA MET A 218 -17.91 -3.20 0.96
C MET A 218 -19.31 -3.76 1.23
N MET A 219 -19.70 -3.89 2.50
CA MET A 219 -21.06 -4.31 2.87
C MET A 219 -22.11 -3.29 2.43
N ALA A 220 -21.86 -2.00 2.69
CA ALA A 220 -22.73 -0.92 2.24
C ALA A 220 -22.82 -0.89 0.71
N ALA A 221 -21.69 -1.02 0.02
CA ALA A 221 -21.64 -1.08 -1.43
C ALA A 221 -22.51 -2.21 -1.99
N ASN A 222 -22.42 -3.42 -1.44
CA ASN A 222 -23.26 -4.54 -1.86
C ASN A 222 -24.76 -4.26 -1.58
N ALA A 223 -25.08 -3.73 -0.40
CA ALA A 223 -26.46 -3.45 -0.01
C ALA A 223 -27.14 -2.38 -0.88
N PHE A 224 -26.39 -1.34 -1.27
CA PHE A 224 -26.92 -0.24 -2.09
C PHE A 224 -26.83 -0.50 -3.60
N ALA A 225 -25.84 -1.28 -4.06
CA ALA A 225 -25.71 -1.64 -5.48
C ALA A 225 -26.87 -2.52 -5.92
N GLY A 226 -27.32 -3.45 -5.06
CA GLY A 226 -28.38 -4.41 -5.35
C GLY A 226 -27.80 -5.75 -5.80
N ASP A 227 -28.65 -6.59 -6.38
CA ASP A 227 -28.20 -7.86 -6.95
C ASP A 227 -27.48 -7.63 -8.29
N PRO A 228 -26.42 -8.41 -8.59
CA PRO A 228 -25.72 -8.31 -9.87
C PRO A 228 -26.63 -8.73 -11.03
N PRO A 229 -26.52 -8.11 -12.22
CA PRO A 229 -27.21 -8.54 -13.44
C PRO A 229 -26.96 -10.02 -13.75
N GLU A 230 -27.97 -10.72 -14.26
CA GLU A 230 -27.84 -12.13 -14.68
C GLU A 230 -27.22 -12.23 -16.09
N PRO A 231 -26.27 -13.13 -16.32
CA PRO A 231 -25.68 -13.31 -17.65
C PRO A 231 -26.69 -13.93 -18.64
N PRO A 232 -26.67 -13.53 -19.93
CA PRO A 232 -27.53 -14.12 -20.97
C PRO A 232 -27.33 -15.63 -21.11
N GLN A 233 -28.41 -16.37 -21.38
CA GLN A 233 -28.36 -17.82 -21.62
C GLN A 233 -27.93 -18.12 -23.06
N MET A 234 -26.63 -18.37 -23.30
CA MET A 234 -26.14 -18.75 -24.63
C MET A 234 -26.06 -20.27 -24.84
N PRO A 235 -26.15 -20.76 -26.09
CA PRO A 235 -25.72 -22.10 -26.45
C PRO A 235 -24.23 -22.28 -26.07
N ARG A 236 -23.94 -23.30 -25.26
CA ARG A 236 -22.56 -23.63 -24.85
C ARG A 236 -21.75 -24.00 -26.10
N MET A 237 -20.92 -23.10 -26.60
CA MET A 237 -19.89 -23.47 -27.57
C MET A 237 -18.66 -23.95 -26.81
N PRO A 238 -18.24 -25.22 -26.97
CA PRO A 238 -16.99 -25.67 -26.42
C PRO A 238 -15.86 -25.05 -27.24
N GLN A 239 -15.15 -24.07 -26.68
CA GLN A 239 -13.79 -23.80 -27.10
C GLN A 239 -12.84 -24.45 -26.09
N GLU A 240 -11.94 -25.28 -26.58
CA GLU A 240 -10.83 -25.80 -25.79
C GLU A 240 -9.89 -24.64 -25.49
N ILE A 241 -9.79 -24.29 -24.20
CA ILE A 241 -8.82 -23.31 -23.74
C ILE A 241 -7.76 -24.10 -23.00
N VAL A 242 -6.57 -24.15 -23.59
CA VAL A 242 -5.42 -24.76 -22.93
C VAL A 242 -5.05 -23.87 -21.76
N ARG A 243 -5.41 -24.27 -20.54
CA ARG A 243 -4.95 -23.62 -19.32
C ARG A 243 -3.70 -24.33 -18.84
N THR A 244 -2.57 -23.67 -19.00
CA THR A 244 -1.29 -24.10 -18.40
C THR A 244 -1.24 -23.54 -16.98
N ALA A 245 -1.57 -24.37 -15.99
CA ALA A 245 -1.40 -24.01 -14.59
C ALA A 245 -0.10 -24.64 -14.06
N SER A 246 0.82 -23.81 -13.57
CA SER A 246 2.03 -24.27 -12.90
C SER A 246 1.80 -24.29 -11.39
N SER A 247 1.69 -25.49 -10.81
CA SER A 247 1.70 -25.70 -9.36
C SER A 247 2.80 -26.71 -9.03
N GLY A 248 3.88 -26.25 -8.39
CA GLY A 248 4.87 -27.12 -7.77
C GLY A 248 5.70 -27.99 -8.72
N GLY A 249 6.10 -27.47 -9.88
CA GLY A 249 7.05 -28.14 -10.78
C GLY A 249 6.48 -29.30 -11.62
N TYR A 250 5.16 -29.54 -11.58
CA TYR A 250 4.48 -30.43 -12.53
C TYR A 250 3.57 -29.60 -13.44
N PHE A 251 3.76 -29.76 -14.75
CA PHE A 251 2.83 -29.25 -15.76
C PHE A 251 1.64 -30.18 -15.84
N THR A 252 0.47 -29.73 -15.41
CA THR A 252 -0.79 -30.36 -15.83
C THR A 252 -1.36 -29.53 -16.97
N THR A 253 -1.28 -30.07 -18.18
CA THR A 253 -2.07 -29.55 -19.31
C THR A 253 -3.51 -29.97 -19.05
N SER A 254 -4.25 -29.16 -18.30
CA SER A 254 -5.69 -29.31 -18.26
C SER A 254 -6.26 -28.62 -19.49
N VAL A 255 -6.78 -29.41 -20.43
CA VAL A 255 -7.78 -28.92 -21.38
C VAL A 255 -9.03 -28.63 -20.54
N SER A 256 -9.09 -27.43 -19.97
CA SER A 256 -10.33 -26.95 -19.40
C SER A 256 -11.11 -26.29 -20.54
N GLN A 257 -12.32 -26.76 -20.81
CA GLN A 257 -13.30 -25.92 -21.48
C GLN A 257 -13.52 -24.69 -20.58
N SER A 258 -12.78 -23.60 -20.78
CA SER A 258 -13.31 -22.32 -20.34
C SER A 258 -14.33 -21.89 -21.36
N VAL A 259 -15.51 -21.58 -20.85
CA VAL A 259 -16.58 -20.93 -21.59
C VAL A 259 -16.07 -19.52 -21.89
N VAL A 260 -15.45 -19.33 -23.05
CA VAL A 260 -15.47 -18.01 -23.69
C VAL A 260 -16.86 -17.89 -24.28
N TYR A 261 -17.61 -16.90 -23.81
CA TYR A 261 -18.89 -16.54 -24.40
C TYR A 261 -18.60 -16.12 -25.85
N GLY A 262 -18.79 -17.05 -26.79
CA GLY A 262 -18.72 -16.79 -28.21
C GLY A 262 -19.89 -15.91 -28.61
N GLY A 263 -19.71 -14.60 -28.45
CA GLY A 263 -20.79 -13.62 -28.63
C GLY A 263 -20.41 -12.21 -28.23
N THR A 264 -19.18 -11.75 -28.45
CA THR A 264 -18.81 -10.33 -28.22
C THR A 264 -19.58 -9.36 -29.15
N GLU A 265 -20.23 -9.89 -30.20
CA GLU A 265 -21.09 -9.13 -31.11
C GLU A 265 -22.60 -9.29 -30.82
N ASP A 266 -22.99 -10.16 -29.88
CA ASP A 266 -24.40 -10.38 -29.54
C ASP A 266 -24.97 -9.13 -28.82
N PRO A 267 -26.06 -8.53 -29.31
CA PRO A 267 -26.70 -7.38 -28.65
C PRO A 267 -27.10 -7.66 -27.19
N GLU A 268 -27.46 -8.88 -26.83
CA GLU A 268 -27.81 -9.22 -25.43
C GLU A 268 -26.57 -9.21 -24.52
N TRP A 269 -25.42 -9.63 -25.04
CA TRP A 269 -24.17 -9.61 -24.29
C TRP A 269 -23.66 -8.18 -24.08
N LYS A 270 -23.77 -7.33 -25.11
CA LYS A 270 -23.43 -5.90 -24.99
C LYS A 270 -24.31 -5.19 -23.96
N ALA A 271 -25.61 -5.48 -23.95
CA ALA A 271 -26.53 -4.94 -22.96
C ALA A 271 -26.15 -5.38 -21.54
N TYR A 272 -25.84 -6.68 -21.34
CA TYR A 272 -25.36 -7.20 -20.06
C TYR A 272 -24.03 -6.55 -19.63
N GLU A 273 -23.07 -6.36 -20.53
CA GLU A 273 -21.81 -5.69 -20.23
C GLU A 273 -22.02 -4.23 -19.78
N GLU A 274 -22.91 -3.49 -20.45
CA GLU A 274 -23.28 -2.11 -20.08
C GLU A 274 -23.97 -2.05 -18.70
N GLU A 275 -24.91 -2.95 -18.44
CA GLU A 275 -25.59 -3.06 -17.14
C GLU A 275 -24.60 -3.41 -16.02
N MET A 276 -23.70 -4.36 -16.28
CA MET A 276 -22.69 -4.78 -15.32
C MET A 276 -21.65 -3.69 -15.05
N LYS A 277 -21.25 -2.92 -16.08
CA LYS A 277 -20.39 -1.72 -15.90
C LYS A 277 -21.05 -0.73 -14.96
N THR A 278 -22.33 -0.41 -15.19
CA THR A 278 -23.10 0.50 -14.34
C THR A 278 -23.21 -0.02 -12.90
N TYR A 279 -23.48 -1.32 -12.73
CA TYR A 279 -23.53 -1.96 -11.41
C TYR A 279 -22.20 -1.86 -10.65
N ILE A 280 -21.07 -2.14 -11.33
CA ILE A 280 -19.73 -2.09 -10.73
C ILE A 280 -19.34 -0.67 -10.38
N GLU A 281 -19.62 0.31 -11.25
CA GLU A 281 -19.37 1.73 -10.97
C GLU A 281 -20.13 2.19 -9.72
N LYS A 282 -21.43 1.88 -9.64
CA LYS A 282 -22.26 2.22 -8.47
C LYS A 282 -21.73 1.59 -7.19
N ARG A 283 -21.40 0.29 -7.24
CA ARG A 283 -20.82 -0.45 -6.10
C ARG A 283 -19.49 0.16 -5.67
N ARG A 284 -18.63 0.48 -6.64
CA ARG A 284 -17.29 1.04 -6.42
C ARG A 284 -17.35 2.41 -5.77
N LEU A 285 -18.21 3.31 -6.25
CA LEU A 285 -18.36 4.66 -5.68
C LEU A 285 -18.61 4.63 -4.17
N ILE A 286 -19.39 3.66 -3.70
CA ILE A 286 -19.71 3.50 -2.27
C ILE A 286 -18.53 2.92 -1.50
N SER A 287 -17.87 1.89 -2.03
CA SER A 287 -16.71 1.29 -1.37
C SER A 287 -15.49 2.22 -1.37
N ASP A 288 -15.34 3.06 -2.38
CA ASP A 288 -14.19 3.95 -2.54
C ASP A 288 -14.17 5.04 -1.47
N ILE A 289 -15.34 5.51 -1.03
CA ILE A 289 -15.42 6.50 0.05
C ILE A 289 -14.85 5.92 1.35
N SER A 290 -15.17 4.68 1.69
CA SER A 290 -14.64 4.06 2.92
C SER A 290 -13.15 3.71 2.77
N SER A 291 -12.73 3.28 1.58
CA SER A 291 -11.34 2.92 1.31
C SER A 291 -10.43 4.16 1.34
N LEU A 292 -10.92 5.33 0.89
CA LEU A 292 -10.20 6.60 0.97
C LEU A 292 -9.90 7.05 2.41
N LEU A 293 -10.72 6.64 3.38
CA LEU A 293 -10.46 6.92 4.79
C LEU A 293 -9.49 5.93 5.44
N SER A 294 -9.14 4.83 4.75
CA SER A 294 -8.19 3.83 5.22
C SER A 294 -6.80 4.08 4.62
N PRO A 295 -5.80 4.51 5.41
CA PRO A 295 -4.43 4.66 4.91
C PRO A 295 -3.88 3.35 4.33
N GLN A 296 -4.30 2.20 4.86
CA GLN A 296 -3.91 0.90 4.35
C GLN A 296 -4.49 0.63 2.95
N SER A 297 -5.78 0.89 2.74
CA SER A 297 -6.39 0.71 1.43
C SER A 297 -5.78 1.67 0.41
N ASN A 298 -5.59 2.94 0.77
CA ASN A 298 -4.92 3.92 -0.09
C ASN A 298 -3.50 3.48 -0.47
N TYR A 299 -2.72 3.02 0.52
CA TYR A 299 -1.38 2.49 0.30
C TYR A 299 -1.37 1.34 -0.70
N GLN A 300 -2.23 0.34 -0.49
CA GLN A 300 -2.33 -0.83 -1.37
C GLN A 300 -2.76 -0.44 -2.79
N THR A 301 -3.76 0.42 -2.94
CA THR A 301 -4.24 0.87 -4.25
C THR A 301 -3.13 1.56 -5.04
N ILE A 302 -2.38 2.47 -4.42
CA ILE A 302 -1.28 3.18 -5.08
C ILE A 302 -0.12 2.22 -5.36
N ALA A 303 0.24 1.37 -4.40
CA ALA A 303 1.33 0.42 -4.56
C ALA A 303 1.04 -0.60 -5.67
N ILE A 304 -0.19 -1.08 -5.81
CA ILE A 304 -0.60 -1.95 -6.93
C ILE A 304 -0.53 -1.19 -8.25
N ALA A 305 -1.00 0.07 -8.30
CA ALA A 305 -0.94 0.89 -9.52
C ALA A 305 0.51 1.11 -10.00
N VAL A 306 1.46 1.26 -9.07
CA VAL A 306 2.88 1.46 -9.39
C VAL A 306 3.60 0.14 -9.69
N THR A 307 3.27 -0.93 -8.96
CA THR A 307 4.01 -2.21 -9.07
C THR A 307 3.45 -3.14 -10.15
N GLN A 308 2.15 -3.08 -10.40
CA GLN A 308 1.40 -4.00 -11.24
C GLN A 308 0.32 -3.23 -12.03
N PRO A 309 0.70 -2.33 -12.96
CA PRO A 309 -0.24 -1.46 -13.66
C PRO A 309 -1.29 -2.22 -14.49
N GLN A 310 -0.95 -3.39 -15.03
CA GLN A 310 -1.90 -4.25 -15.74
C GLN A 310 -2.99 -4.78 -14.79
N ILE A 311 -2.59 -5.38 -13.66
CA ILE A 311 -3.54 -5.88 -12.66
C ILE A 311 -4.41 -4.75 -12.16
N PHE A 312 -3.82 -3.58 -11.91
CA PHE A 312 -4.57 -2.38 -11.53
C PHE A 312 -5.62 -1.98 -12.57
N SER A 313 -5.26 -1.99 -13.86
CA SER A 313 -6.19 -1.67 -14.94
C SER A 313 -7.34 -2.68 -15.05
N MET A 314 -7.05 -3.98 -14.90
CA MET A 314 -8.05 -5.04 -14.88
C MET A 314 -8.99 -4.94 -13.66
N MET A 315 -8.47 -4.51 -12.51
CA MET A 315 -9.28 -4.24 -11.32
C MET A 315 -10.20 -3.02 -11.50
N GLN A 316 -9.74 -1.99 -12.21
CA GLN A 316 -10.53 -0.78 -12.49
C GLN A 316 -11.56 -1.00 -13.60
N SER A 317 -11.25 -1.76 -14.64
CA SER A 317 -12.18 -2.00 -15.74
C SER A 317 -12.18 -3.47 -16.15
N PRO A 318 -12.91 -4.34 -15.42
CA PRO A 318 -12.95 -5.77 -15.73
C PRO A 318 -13.62 -6.11 -17.07
N TYR A 319 -14.38 -5.17 -17.63
CA TYR A 319 -15.18 -5.30 -18.86
C TYR A 319 -14.73 -4.35 -19.98
N ASP A 320 -13.62 -3.62 -19.80
CA ASP A 320 -12.99 -2.94 -20.92
C ASP A 320 -11.97 -3.88 -21.56
N THR A 321 -11.76 -3.71 -22.87
CA THR A 321 -10.66 -4.36 -23.56
C THR A 321 -9.35 -4.02 -22.86
N ALA A 322 -8.51 -5.02 -22.61
CA ALA A 322 -7.20 -4.80 -22.01
C ALA A 322 -6.48 -3.67 -22.77
N PRO A 323 -5.97 -2.64 -22.07
CA PRO A 323 -5.35 -1.50 -22.75
C PRO A 323 -4.18 -1.97 -23.61
N GLU A 324 -4.14 -1.55 -24.89
CA GLU A 324 -3.07 -1.90 -25.84
C GLU A 324 -1.68 -1.38 -25.41
N GLU A 325 -1.65 -0.35 -24.55
CA GLU A 325 -0.42 0.20 -23.99
C GLU A 325 -0.43 0.16 -22.46
N THR A 326 0.67 -0.34 -21.89
CA THR A 326 0.95 -0.23 -20.46
C THR A 326 0.96 1.26 -20.06
N THR A 327 0.04 1.65 -19.18
CA THR A 327 -0.04 3.04 -18.73
C THR A 327 1.27 3.40 -18.03
N GLY A 328 2.04 4.35 -18.57
CA GLY A 328 3.28 4.80 -17.93
C GLY A 328 3.06 5.32 -16.51
N LEU A 329 4.12 5.41 -15.70
CA LEU A 329 4.05 5.75 -14.27
C LEU A 329 3.18 6.99 -13.97
N ALA A 330 3.31 8.04 -14.76
CA ALA A 330 2.50 9.26 -14.60
C ALA A 330 1.00 9.02 -14.79
N GLY A 331 0.62 8.22 -15.79
CA GLY A 331 -0.78 7.86 -16.02
C GLY A 331 -1.31 6.92 -14.93
N ALA A 332 -0.50 6.00 -14.43
CA ALA A 332 -0.86 5.15 -13.28
C ALA A 332 -1.13 5.99 -12.03
N LEU A 333 -0.26 6.96 -11.71
CA LEU A 333 -0.45 7.89 -10.59
C LEU A 333 -1.66 8.81 -10.79
N GLY A 334 -1.92 9.22 -12.03
CA GLY A 334 -3.13 9.98 -12.39
C GLY A 334 -4.41 9.22 -12.06
N LYS A 335 -4.43 7.88 -12.20
CA LYS A 335 -5.60 7.05 -11.86
C LYS A 335 -5.84 6.88 -10.35
N VAL A 336 -4.84 7.18 -9.50
CA VAL A 336 -4.91 7.02 -8.03
C VAL A 336 -4.68 8.32 -7.26
N TRP A 337 -4.82 9.48 -7.92
CA TRP A 337 -4.52 10.77 -7.31
C TRP A 337 -5.31 11.05 -6.02
N MET A 338 -6.56 10.56 -5.93
CA MET A 338 -7.39 10.69 -4.72
C MET A 338 -6.81 9.91 -3.55
N ASN A 339 -6.28 8.70 -3.80
CA ASN A 339 -5.63 7.90 -2.77
C ASN A 339 -4.34 8.58 -2.29
N ILE A 340 -3.57 9.17 -3.20
CA ILE A 340 -2.35 9.94 -2.85
C ILE A 340 -2.73 11.13 -1.97
N ALA A 341 -3.74 11.90 -2.37
CA ALA A 341 -4.24 13.03 -1.59
C ALA A 341 -4.72 12.58 -0.20
N ALA A 342 -5.46 11.48 -0.11
CA ALA A 342 -5.90 10.92 1.16
C ALA A 342 -4.72 10.53 2.06
N LEU A 343 -3.67 9.93 1.51
CA LEU A 343 -2.47 9.54 2.25
C LEU A 343 -1.67 10.74 2.81
N ILE A 344 -1.84 11.93 2.22
CA ILE A 344 -1.24 13.19 2.71
C ILE A 344 -2.16 13.89 3.71
N VAL A 345 -3.45 14.01 3.38
CA VAL A 345 -4.44 14.72 4.20
C VAL A 345 -4.67 14.02 5.52
N PHE A 346 -4.72 12.68 5.53
CA PHE A 346 -4.96 11.89 6.72
C PHE A 346 -3.93 12.17 7.85
N PRO A 347 -2.61 11.94 7.68
CA PRO A 347 -1.63 12.28 8.71
C PRO A 347 -1.63 13.78 9.04
N SER A 348 -1.83 14.65 8.07
CA SER A 348 -1.85 16.11 8.29
C SER A 348 -2.96 16.52 9.26
N ALA A 349 -4.16 15.94 9.13
CA ALA A 349 -5.27 16.19 10.03
C ALA A 349 -4.95 15.73 11.47
N PHE A 350 -4.33 14.56 11.63
CA PHE A 350 -3.92 14.04 12.93
C PHE A 350 -2.77 14.86 13.55
N PHE A 351 -1.81 15.32 12.77
CA PHE A 351 -0.76 16.24 13.24
C PHE A 351 -1.34 17.58 13.69
N ALA A 352 -2.27 18.15 12.93
CA ALA A 352 -2.95 19.39 13.32
C ALA A 352 -3.76 19.20 14.61
N ALA A 353 -4.51 18.10 14.74
CA ALA A 353 -5.24 17.76 15.96
C ALA A 353 -4.30 17.58 17.16
N THR A 354 -3.16 16.92 16.95
CA THR A 354 -2.11 16.75 17.96
C THR A 354 -1.60 18.09 18.44
N TYR A 355 -1.24 18.98 17.51
CA TYR A 355 -0.74 20.32 17.82
C TYR A 355 -1.76 21.10 18.66
N VAL A 356 -3.02 21.18 18.21
CA VAL A 356 -4.08 21.90 18.93
C VAL A 356 -4.29 21.31 20.32
N LYS A 357 -4.31 19.98 20.45
CA LYS A 357 -4.51 19.30 21.73
C LYS A 357 -3.34 19.57 22.69
N PHE A 358 -2.10 19.49 22.21
CA PHE A 358 -0.90 19.73 23.00
C PHE A 358 -0.82 21.18 23.48
N MET A 359 -1.16 22.15 22.63
CA MET A 359 -1.16 23.57 23.00
C MET A 359 -2.21 23.90 24.07
N ARG A 360 -3.36 23.21 24.05
CA ARG A 360 -4.44 23.38 25.04
C ARG A 360 -4.22 22.61 26.34
N MET A 361 -3.17 21.79 26.47
CA MET A 361 -2.89 21.09 27.72
C MET A 361 -2.53 22.10 28.81
N ASP A 362 -3.25 22.01 29.93
CA ASP A 362 -2.94 22.78 31.13
C ASP A 362 -1.82 22.06 31.89
N ILE A 363 -0.67 22.71 32.03
CA ILE A 363 0.56 22.08 32.53
C ILE A 363 0.91 22.66 33.92
N ARG A 364 -0.14 22.87 34.72
CA ARG A 364 -0.04 23.27 36.13
C ARG A 364 0.42 22.11 37.00
#